data_AF-A0A5M9IXW4-F1
#
_entry.id   AF-A0A5M9IXW4-F1
#
_cell.length_a   1.000
_cell.length_b   1.000
_cell.length_c   1.000
_cell.angle_alpha   90.00
_cell.angle_beta   90.00
_cell.angle_gamma   90.00
#
_symmetry.space_group_name_H-M   'P 1'
#
loop_
_entity.id
_entity.type
_entity.pdbx_description
1 polymer ?
#
loop_
_entity_poly.entity_id
_entity_poly.type
_entity_poly.pdbx_seq_one_letter_code
_entity_poly.pdbx_strand_id
1 'polypeptide(L)'
;MHSAFFYHLGYECERAGTLQILTGHTVGSLVALHDVYKLKLKANQYGETKGFEISHVIPVQGHAFIGLYHAENLVVAPTHLNRTHGTKHYGGGLSISRNSLVSKHAVAKGAPRKQTVERIIRFLGEDVVAELVKVAKIQSTQRHALTAWLHDHLDPVVPEQRDYLDSLDGMTTQALSALKATLEGKEGSRAFVVKTTTYTASDVFLLELERHSTYRPELAVVVSILRKRVAPFTSQHLSRINLNAQEQQAVFDVLHGQPVEAIQNVLDEYIARHTSVMDHGERIPAYAPIVFNVVSRRRPAAKPVVVALKTFRSFADELDEHVDYTPLPVLQVHTATYEADPLPWGR
;
A
#
# COMPACT_ATOMS: atom_id res chain seq x y z
N MET A 1 30.58 4.77 6.50
CA MET A 1 29.13 4.99 6.68
C MET A 1 28.45 3.67 7.06
N HIS A 2 27.76 3.60 8.20
CA HIS A 2 27.07 2.40 8.68
C HIS A 2 25.55 2.56 8.61
N SER A 3 24.95 2.40 7.43
CA SER A 3 23.50 2.55 7.21
C SER A 3 22.90 1.30 6.58
N ALA A 4 21.72 0.89 7.06
CA ALA A 4 21.03 -0.31 6.58
C ALA A 4 20.73 -0.23 5.07
N PHE A 5 20.39 0.97 4.58
CA PHE A 5 20.14 1.20 3.16
C PHE A 5 21.39 0.96 2.31
N PHE A 6 22.55 1.49 2.69
CA PHE A 6 23.79 1.28 1.94
C PHE A 6 24.29 -0.18 2.01
N TYR A 7 24.09 -0.86 3.13
CA TYR A 7 24.38 -2.29 3.24
C TYR A 7 23.46 -3.13 2.34
N HIS A 8 22.20 -2.70 2.19
CA HIS A 8 21.27 -3.26 1.23
C HIS A 8 21.72 -2.99 -0.21
N LEU A 9 22.13 -1.76 -0.58
CA LEU A 9 22.73 -1.51 -1.90
C LEU A 9 23.96 -2.38 -2.16
N GLY A 10 24.80 -2.60 -1.15
CA GLY A 10 25.94 -3.51 -1.25
C GLY A 10 25.54 -4.97 -1.50
N TYR A 11 24.42 -5.42 -0.91
CA TYR A 11 23.85 -6.75 -1.20
C TYR A 11 23.43 -6.87 -2.66
N GLU A 12 22.76 -5.83 -3.16
CA GLU A 12 22.20 -5.80 -4.51
C GLU A 12 23.31 -5.73 -5.57
N CYS A 13 24.36 -4.95 -5.33
CA CYS A 13 25.55 -4.89 -6.17
C CYS A 13 26.30 -6.23 -6.21
N GLU A 14 26.41 -6.91 -5.06
CA GLU A 14 26.99 -8.26 -5.00
C GLU A 14 26.14 -9.27 -5.78
N ARG A 15 24.80 -9.22 -5.62
CA ARG A 15 23.88 -10.09 -6.35
C ARG A 15 23.95 -9.87 -7.86
N ALA A 16 24.15 -8.63 -8.29
CA ALA A 16 24.36 -8.26 -9.69
C ALA A 16 25.76 -8.58 -10.22
N GLY A 17 26.76 -8.71 -9.34
CA GLY A 17 28.17 -8.85 -9.69
C GLY A 17 28.83 -7.54 -10.17
N THR A 18 28.17 -6.39 -10.06
CA THR A 18 28.69 -5.10 -10.52
C THR A 18 28.06 -3.91 -9.80
N LEU A 19 28.83 -2.83 -9.61
CA LEU A 19 28.34 -1.53 -9.13
C LEU A 19 27.53 -0.77 -10.18
N GLN A 20 27.68 -1.12 -11.47
CA GLN A 20 27.05 -0.39 -12.57
C GLN A 20 25.52 -0.51 -12.60
N ILE A 21 24.91 -1.37 -11.78
CA ILE A 21 23.46 -1.33 -11.56
C ILE A 21 22.99 0.00 -10.94
N LEU A 22 23.90 0.77 -10.35
CA LEU A 22 23.65 2.09 -9.76
C LEU A 22 23.92 3.26 -10.74
N THR A 23 24.13 2.97 -12.03
CA THR A 23 24.39 4.01 -13.04
C THR A 23 23.15 4.88 -13.27
N GLY A 24 23.36 6.18 -13.52
CA GLY A 24 22.29 7.12 -13.87
C GLY A 24 21.56 7.73 -12.67
N HIS A 25 22.04 7.49 -11.46
CA HIS A 25 21.44 8.04 -10.26
C HIS A 25 21.75 9.54 -10.07
N THR A 26 20.68 10.33 -9.87
CA THR A 26 20.70 11.65 -9.25
C THR A 26 20.31 11.55 -7.77
N VAL A 27 20.51 12.63 -6.99
CA VAL A 27 20.02 12.70 -5.60
C VAL A 27 18.53 12.38 -5.51
N GLY A 28 17.70 12.98 -6.36
CA GLY A 28 16.25 12.74 -6.40
C GLY A 28 15.91 11.26 -6.69
N SER A 29 16.61 10.64 -7.63
CA SER A 29 16.40 9.23 -7.93
C SER A 29 16.82 8.28 -6.79
N LEU A 30 17.87 8.64 -6.03
CA LEU A 30 18.32 7.88 -4.87
C LEU A 30 17.36 8.04 -3.69
N VAL A 31 16.74 9.22 -3.54
CA VAL A 31 15.64 9.43 -2.58
C VAL A 31 14.46 8.52 -2.93
N ALA A 32 14.05 8.49 -4.20
CA ALA A 32 12.99 7.59 -4.66
C ALA A 32 13.33 6.11 -4.43
N LEU A 33 14.58 5.72 -4.68
CA LEU A 33 15.07 4.36 -4.38
C LEU A 33 15.01 4.05 -2.87
N HIS A 34 15.41 5.01 -2.04
CA HIS A 34 15.30 4.88 -0.58
C HIS A 34 13.84 4.77 -0.12
N ASP A 35 12.90 5.44 -0.78
CA ASP A 35 11.47 5.32 -0.51
C ASP A 35 10.93 3.91 -0.83
N VAL A 36 11.36 3.30 -1.94
CA VAL A 36 11.07 1.88 -2.26
C VAL A 36 11.61 0.96 -1.16
N TYR A 37 12.85 1.18 -0.72
CA TYR A 37 13.43 0.42 0.39
C TYR A 37 12.62 0.57 1.70
N LYS A 38 12.21 1.80 2.04
CA LYS A 38 11.37 2.06 3.22
C LYS A 38 10.00 1.40 3.10
N LEU A 39 9.37 1.42 1.92
CA LEU A 39 8.09 0.74 1.69
C LEU A 39 8.22 -0.76 1.95
N LYS A 40 9.27 -1.40 1.43
CA LYS A 40 9.55 -2.81 1.71
C LYS A 40 9.75 -3.08 3.20
N LEU A 41 10.41 -2.19 3.94
CA LEU A 41 10.55 -2.33 5.39
C LEU A 41 9.19 -2.21 6.09
N LYS A 42 8.40 -1.17 5.77
CA LYS A 42 7.07 -0.95 6.35
C LYS A 42 6.12 -2.12 6.08
N ALA A 43 6.09 -2.61 4.82
CA ALA A 43 5.25 -3.73 4.43
C ALA A 43 5.60 -5.03 5.19
N ASN A 44 6.87 -5.19 5.54
CA ASN A 44 7.37 -6.31 6.34
C ASN A 44 7.40 -6.03 7.85
N GLN A 45 6.77 -4.95 8.33
CA GLN A 45 6.77 -4.56 9.74
C GLN A 45 8.20 -4.51 10.30
N TYR A 46 9.11 -3.89 9.53
CA TYR A 46 10.53 -3.74 9.83
C TYR A 46 11.29 -5.04 10.16
N GLY A 47 10.79 -6.19 9.65
CA GLY A 47 11.46 -7.49 9.76
C GLY A 47 10.70 -8.52 10.59
N GLU A 48 9.58 -8.14 11.23
CA GLU A 48 8.70 -9.09 11.92
C GLU A 48 8.08 -10.10 10.95
N THR A 49 7.89 -9.70 9.69
CA THR A 49 7.41 -10.59 8.62
C THR A 49 8.35 -10.53 7.41
N LYS A 50 8.20 -11.50 6.49
CA LYS A 50 8.99 -11.59 5.24
C LYS A 50 8.07 -11.79 4.02
N GLY A 51 6.90 -11.15 4.06
CA GLY A 51 5.86 -11.29 3.04
C GLY A 51 6.14 -10.55 1.74
N PHE A 52 7.02 -9.54 1.76
CA PHE A 52 7.32 -8.68 0.62
C PHE A 52 8.80 -8.59 0.31
N GLU A 53 9.12 -8.51 -0.97
CA GLU A 53 10.48 -8.35 -1.50
C GLU A 53 10.50 -7.22 -2.55
N ILE A 54 11.70 -6.71 -2.86
CA ILE A 54 11.88 -5.80 -3.98
C ILE A 54 12.08 -6.65 -5.24
N SER A 55 11.08 -6.66 -6.10
CA SER A 55 11.08 -7.30 -7.41
C SER A 55 11.63 -6.34 -8.47
N HIS A 56 12.27 -6.86 -9.50
CA HIS A 56 12.72 -6.05 -10.64
C HIS A 56 11.76 -6.19 -11.81
N VAL A 57 11.51 -5.09 -12.52
CA VAL A 57 10.81 -5.12 -13.81
C VAL A 57 11.71 -5.77 -14.87
N ILE A 58 12.92 -5.24 -15.07
CA ILE A 58 13.98 -5.92 -15.81
C ILE A 58 14.84 -6.71 -14.82
N PRO A 59 14.97 -8.04 -14.96
CA PRO A 59 15.68 -8.86 -13.98
C PRO A 59 17.17 -8.55 -13.89
N VAL A 60 17.73 -8.73 -12.68
CA VAL A 60 19.17 -8.62 -12.42
C VAL A 60 19.97 -9.71 -13.14
N GLN A 61 19.41 -10.90 -13.28
CA GLN A 61 20.07 -12.06 -13.88
C GLN A 61 19.64 -12.31 -15.33
N GLY A 62 19.38 -11.23 -16.09
CA GLY A 62 19.10 -11.32 -17.53
C GLY A 62 20.31 -11.78 -18.35
N HIS A 63 20.08 -12.40 -19.51
CA HIS A 63 21.16 -12.92 -20.36
C HIS A 63 21.95 -11.83 -21.08
N ALA A 64 21.28 -10.92 -21.80
CA ALA A 64 21.93 -9.86 -22.59
C ALA A 64 22.06 -8.51 -21.84
N PHE A 65 21.15 -8.27 -20.90
CA PHE A 65 21.04 -7.03 -20.14
C PHE A 65 20.93 -7.35 -18.65
N ILE A 66 21.27 -6.36 -17.83
CA ILE A 66 21.10 -6.39 -16.38
C ILE A 66 20.21 -5.22 -15.97
N GLY A 67 19.16 -5.52 -15.21
CA GLY A 67 18.29 -4.49 -14.63
C GLY A 67 19.06 -3.53 -13.72
N LEU A 68 18.83 -2.24 -13.90
CA LEU A 68 19.37 -1.21 -13.01
C LEU A 68 18.62 -1.22 -11.68
N TYR A 69 19.31 -0.87 -10.61
CA TYR A 69 18.75 -0.79 -9.26
C TYR A 69 18.10 0.57 -9.01
N HIS A 70 17.18 0.94 -9.89
CA HIS A 70 16.52 2.25 -9.91
C HIS A 70 15.05 2.11 -9.48
N ALA A 71 14.47 3.10 -8.81
CA ALA A 71 13.07 3.04 -8.38
C ALA A 71 12.10 2.72 -9.54
N GLU A 72 12.37 3.24 -10.74
CA GLU A 72 11.61 2.96 -11.97
C GLU A 72 11.69 1.48 -12.43
N ASN A 73 12.76 0.77 -12.08
CA ASN A 73 12.94 -0.64 -12.44
C ASN A 73 12.58 -1.60 -11.29
N LEU A 74 12.09 -1.10 -10.16
CA LEU A 74 11.83 -1.88 -8.95
C LEU A 74 10.35 -1.79 -8.57
N VAL A 75 9.81 -2.83 -7.95
CA VAL A 75 8.45 -2.91 -7.41
C VAL A 75 8.52 -3.65 -6.09
N VAL A 76 7.94 -3.13 -5.01
CA VAL A 76 7.70 -3.94 -3.80
C VAL A 76 6.54 -4.89 -4.07
N ALA A 77 6.79 -6.20 -3.98
CA ALA A 77 5.79 -7.22 -4.34
C ALA A 77 5.79 -8.38 -3.33
N PRO A 78 4.67 -9.13 -3.23
CA PRO A 78 4.62 -10.35 -2.45
C PRO A 78 5.71 -11.34 -2.87
N THR A 79 6.39 -11.91 -1.89
CA THR A 79 7.53 -12.82 -2.07
C THR A 79 7.22 -14.01 -2.98
N HIS A 80 6.03 -14.59 -2.87
CA HIS A 80 5.64 -15.76 -3.66
C HIS A 80 5.48 -15.42 -5.16
N LEU A 81 4.91 -14.25 -5.47
CA LEU A 81 4.76 -13.77 -6.86
C LEU A 81 6.12 -13.46 -7.47
N ASN A 82 6.98 -12.74 -6.74
CA ASN A 82 8.35 -12.44 -7.16
C ASN A 82 9.14 -13.72 -7.49
N ARG A 83 9.11 -14.71 -6.60
CA ARG A 83 9.81 -16.00 -6.82
C ARG A 83 9.27 -16.80 -7.99
N THR A 84 7.96 -16.76 -8.22
CA THR A 84 7.31 -17.44 -9.34
C THR A 84 7.61 -16.74 -10.67
N HIS A 85 7.73 -15.42 -10.65
CA HIS A 85 8.08 -14.61 -11.80
C HIS A 85 9.53 -14.86 -12.24
N GLY A 86 10.45 -14.98 -11.28
CA GLY A 86 11.84 -15.35 -11.55
C GLY A 86 12.56 -14.32 -12.42
N THR A 87 13.01 -14.74 -13.60
CA THR A 87 13.74 -13.90 -14.57
C THR A 87 12.92 -13.57 -15.82
N LYS A 88 11.60 -13.74 -15.75
CA LYS A 88 10.70 -13.30 -16.83
C LYS A 88 10.78 -11.78 -16.99
N HIS A 89 10.55 -11.30 -18.20
CA HIS A 89 10.49 -9.88 -18.53
C HIS A 89 9.42 -9.71 -19.60
N TYR A 90 8.46 -8.81 -19.36
CA TYR A 90 7.38 -8.56 -20.31
C TYR A 90 7.60 -7.28 -21.13
N GLY A 91 8.25 -6.28 -20.54
CA GLY A 91 8.50 -4.99 -21.16
C GLY A 91 8.86 -3.92 -20.13
N GLY A 92 9.24 -2.73 -20.59
CA GLY A 92 9.58 -1.60 -19.72
C GLY A 92 10.79 -1.84 -18.80
N GLY A 93 10.97 -0.93 -17.84
CA GLY A 93 12.07 -0.94 -16.86
C GLY A 93 13.39 -0.38 -17.40
N LEU A 94 14.36 -0.23 -16.50
CA LEU A 94 15.70 0.32 -16.82
C LEU A 94 16.76 -0.77 -16.77
N SER A 95 17.66 -0.77 -17.75
CA SER A 95 18.73 -1.76 -17.85
C SER A 95 20.00 -1.20 -18.48
N ILE A 96 21.08 -1.96 -18.32
CA ILE A 96 22.35 -1.75 -19.01
C ILE A 96 22.76 -3.04 -19.72
N SER A 97 23.39 -2.91 -20.89
CA SER A 97 23.93 -4.06 -21.62
C SER A 97 25.06 -4.71 -20.82
N ARG A 98 25.11 -6.04 -20.81
CA ARG A 98 26.25 -6.74 -20.21
C ARG A 98 27.57 -6.45 -20.93
N ASN A 99 27.51 -6.17 -22.23
CA ASN A 99 28.67 -5.86 -23.05
C ASN A 99 29.28 -4.49 -22.71
N SER A 100 28.52 -3.58 -22.07
CA SER A 100 29.01 -2.28 -21.60
C SER A 100 29.51 -2.31 -20.16
N LEU A 101 29.58 -3.49 -19.53
CA LEU A 101 30.11 -3.60 -18.18
C LEU A 101 31.64 -3.46 -18.17
N VAL A 102 32.14 -2.70 -17.20
CA VAL A 102 33.54 -2.39 -17.01
C VAL A 102 34.07 -3.20 -15.82
N SER A 103 35.14 -3.95 -16.05
CA SER A 103 35.74 -4.87 -15.06
C SER A 103 36.10 -4.19 -13.74
N LYS A 104 36.52 -2.92 -13.76
CA LYS A 104 36.86 -2.14 -12.54
C LYS A 104 35.69 -2.00 -11.55
N HIS A 105 34.45 -2.13 -12.03
CA HIS A 105 33.23 -2.04 -11.24
C HIS A 105 32.66 -3.41 -10.84
N ALA A 106 33.33 -4.50 -11.19
CA ALA A 106 32.92 -5.84 -10.80
C ALA A 106 32.93 -5.99 -9.27
N VAL A 107 31.96 -6.74 -8.76
CA VAL A 107 31.81 -7.07 -7.33
C VAL A 107 31.81 -8.58 -7.21
N ALA A 108 32.81 -9.13 -6.52
CA ALA A 108 32.91 -10.56 -6.28
C ALA A 108 31.88 -11.02 -5.23
N LYS A 109 31.40 -12.24 -5.38
CA LYS A 109 30.57 -12.90 -4.36
C LYS A 109 31.39 -13.08 -3.07
N GLY A 110 30.81 -12.74 -1.93
CA GLY A 110 31.49 -12.76 -0.63
C GLY A 110 32.42 -11.57 -0.37
N ALA A 111 32.42 -10.54 -1.23
CA ALA A 111 33.20 -9.34 -0.98
C ALA A 111 32.79 -8.67 0.35
N PRO A 112 33.75 -8.16 1.17
CA PRO A 112 33.43 -7.52 2.43
C PRO A 112 32.46 -6.35 2.25
N ARG A 113 31.29 -6.42 2.91
CA ARG A 113 30.20 -5.46 2.67
C ARG A 113 30.60 -4.01 2.92
N LYS A 114 31.46 -3.76 3.91
CA LYS A 114 32.02 -2.43 4.22
C LYS A 114 32.81 -1.86 3.04
N GLN A 115 33.67 -2.67 2.42
CA GLN A 115 34.45 -2.26 1.24
C GLN A 115 33.54 -2.01 0.04
N THR A 116 32.51 -2.83 -0.16
CA THR A 116 31.52 -2.60 -1.23
C THR A 116 30.79 -1.27 -1.04
N VAL A 117 30.40 -0.92 0.19
CA VAL A 117 29.78 0.38 0.50
C VAL A 117 30.71 1.55 0.19
N GLU A 118 31.99 1.46 0.55
CA GLU A 118 32.97 2.51 0.22
C GLU A 118 33.12 2.67 -1.31
N ARG A 119 33.12 1.57 -2.06
CA ARG A 119 33.14 1.61 -3.53
C ARG A 119 31.85 2.18 -4.11
N ILE A 120 30.69 1.90 -3.53
CA ILE A 120 29.40 2.50 -3.92
C ILE A 120 29.45 4.02 -3.75
N ILE A 121 29.96 4.50 -2.61
CA ILE A 121 30.06 5.94 -2.33
C ILE A 121 30.95 6.63 -3.37
N ARG A 122 32.12 6.06 -3.67
CA ARG A 122 33.01 6.60 -4.71
C ARG A 122 32.39 6.51 -6.11
N PHE A 123 31.60 5.48 -6.38
CA PHE A 123 30.95 5.28 -7.68
C PHE A 123 29.84 6.31 -7.93
N LEU A 124 29.02 6.59 -6.91
CA LEU A 124 27.94 7.57 -6.98
C LEU A 124 28.44 9.03 -6.86
N GLY A 125 29.59 9.22 -6.21
CA GLY A 125 30.13 10.54 -5.85
C GLY A 125 29.83 10.87 -4.38
N GLU A 126 30.85 11.33 -3.67
CA GLU A 126 30.76 11.62 -2.23
C GLU A 126 29.76 12.73 -1.92
N ASP A 127 29.74 13.78 -2.75
CA ASP A 127 28.82 14.92 -2.62
C ASP A 127 27.36 14.50 -2.81
N VAL A 128 27.08 13.67 -3.82
CA VAL A 128 25.75 13.14 -4.11
C VAL A 128 25.25 12.30 -2.93
N VAL A 129 26.12 11.47 -2.35
CA VAL A 129 25.80 10.66 -1.18
C VAL A 129 25.57 11.53 0.05
N ALA A 130 26.40 12.54 0.31
CA ALA A 130 26.24 13.45 1.43
C ALA A 130 24.91 14.20 1.36
N GLU A 131 24.54 14.69 0.17
CA GLU A 131 23.26 15.35 -0.06
C GLU A 131 22.07 14.38 0.12
N LEU A 132 22.16 13.16 -0.42
CA LEU A 132 21.15 12.12 -0.20
C LEU A 132 20.94 11.85 1.30
N VAL A 133 22.02 11.67 2.06
CA VAL A 133 21.94 11.39 3.50
C VAL A 133 21.21 12.51 4.23
N LYS A 134 21.49 13.77 3.85
CA LYS A 134 20.82 14.94 4.40
C LYS A 134 19.34 14.99 4.02
N VAL A 135 19.00 14.87 2.74
CA VAL A 135 17.63 15.00 2.21
C VAL A 135 16.74 13.85 2.69
N ALA A 136 17.21 12.61 2.57
CA ALA A 136 16.47 11.42 2.97
C ALA A 136 16.57 11.11 4.48
N LYS A 137 17.31 11.92 5.24
CA LYS A 137 17.56 11.78 6.69
C LYS A 137 18.06 10.38 7.06
N ILE A 138 18.96 9.83 6.26
CA ILE A 138 19.46 8.45 6.43
C ILE A 138 20.30 8.38 7.70
N GLN A 139 19.83 7.62 8.68
CA GLN A 139 20.53 7.44 9.95
C GLN A 139 21.54 6.28 9.88
N SER A 140 22.48 6.28 10.83
CA SER A 140 23.27 5.10 11.12
C SER A 140 22.39 3.95 11.60
N THR A 141 22.84 2.71 11.48
CA THR A 141 22.07 1.56 11.95
C THR A 141 21.84 1.66 13.46
N GLN A 142 20.64 1.31 13.91
CA GLN A 142 20.32 1.29 15.35
C GLN A 142 21.34 0.44 16.12
N ARG A 143 21.78 -0.68 15.53
CA ARG A 143 22.87 -1.49 16.07
C ARG A 143 24.15 -0.68 16.27
N HIS A 144 24.62 0.04 15.25
CA HIS A 144 25.86 0.82 15.37
C HIS A 144 25.73 1.95 16.40
N ALA A 145 24.58 2.63 16.46
CA ALA A 145 24.31 3.62 17.50
C ALA A 145 24.26 3.01 18.91
N LEU A 146 23.65 1.83 19.07
CA LEU A 146 23.62 1.10 20.34
C LEU A 146 25.00 0.62 20.76
N THR A 147 25.76 0.02 19.84
CA THR A 147 27.12 -0.45 20.09
C THR A 147 28.05 0.72 20.45
N ALA A 148 27.98 1.85 19.74
CA ALA A 148 28.75 3.05 20.08
C ALA A 148 28.37 3.58 21.48
N TRP A 149 27.07 3.69 21.77
CA TRP A 149 26.60 4.09 23.10
C TRP A 149 27.10 3.13 24.19
N LEU A 150 27.08 1.82 23.96
CA LEU A 150 27.55 0.82 24.92
C LEU A 150 29.06 0.91 25.12
N HIS A 151 29.86 1.15 24.08
CA HIS A 151 31.30 1.42 24.24
C HIS A 151 31.58 2.68 25.07
N ASP A 152 30.75 3.72 24.95
CA ASP A 152 30.92 4.97 25.69
C ASP A 152 30.48 4.88 27.17
N HIS A 153 29.63 3.90 27.53
CA HIS A 153 28.99 3.81 28.85
C HIS A 153 29.37 2.56 29.66
N LEU A 154 30.10 1.60 29.08
CA LEU A 154 30.65 0.44 29.79
C LEU A 154 32.08 0.75 30.24
N ASP A 155 32.37 0.49 31.52
CA ASP A 155 33.69 0.67 32.10
C ASP A 155 34.55 -0.60 31.90
N PRO A 156 35.68 -0.53 31.17
CA PRO A 156 36.55 -1.67 30.93
C PRO A 156 37.26 -2.18 32.20
N VAL A 157 37.22 -1.43 33.31
CA VAL A 157 37.83 -1.81 34.59
C VAL A 157 36.94 -2.76 35.38
N VAL A 158 35.62 -2.76 35.15
CA VAL A 158 34.67 -3.65 35.83
C VAL A 158 34.61 -5.00 35.09
N PRO A 159 34.94 -6.15 35.73
CA PRO A 159 35.03 -7.44 35.06
C PRO A 159 33.76 -7.85 34.31
N GLU A 160 32.59 -7.66 34.92
CA GLU A 160 31.30 -7.98 34.30
C GLU A 160 31.00 -7.10 33.07
N GLN A 161 31.43 -5.84 33.08
CA GLN A 161 31.24 -4.91 31.96
C GLN A 161 32.25 -5.14 30.83
N ARG A 162 33.43 -5.65 31.17
CA ARG A 162 34.44 -6.09 30.22
C ARG A 162 33.99 -7.31 29.42
N ASP A 163 33.35 -8.28 30.07
CA ASP A 163 32.76 -9.45 29.37
C ASP A 163 31.65 -9.02 28.40
N TYR A 164 30.88 -7.99 28.74
CA TYR A 164 29.92 -7.39 27.80
C TYR A 164 30.63 -6.72 26.62
N LEU A 165 31.67 -5.92 26.86
CA LEU A 165 32.46 -5.27 25.80
C LEU A 165 33.03 -6.28 24.80
N ASP A 166 33.58 -7.39 25.29
CA ASP A 166 34.18 -8.44 24.46
C ASP A 166 33.12 -9.23 23.64
N SER A 167 31.85 -9.22 24.09
CA SER A 167 30.75 -9.92 23.42
C SER A 167 29.85 -9.04 22.55
N LEU A 168 30.01 -7.71 22.56
CA LEU A 168 29.16 -6.75 21.82
C LEU A 168 29.03 -7.07 20.32
N ASP A 169 30.11 -7.51 19.69
CA ASP A 169 30.12 -7.84 18.26
C ASP A 169 29.27 -9.07 17.92
N GLY A 170 29.09 -9.99 18.88
CA GLY A 170 28.26 -11.19 18.73
C GLY A 170 26.76 -10.98 19.02
N MET A 171 26.41 -9.92 19.74
CA MET A 171 25.03 -9.71 20.21
C MET A 171 24.06 -9.31 19.08
N THR A 172 22.78 -9.66 19.24
CA THR A 172 21.70 -9.18 18.35
C THR A 172 21.29 -7.75 18.71
N THR A 173 20.67 -7.00 17.80
CA THR A 173 20.18 -5.62 18.10
C THR A 173 19.21 -5.60 19.28
N GLN A 174 18.40 -6.65 19.44
CA GLN A 174 17.48 -6.80 20.57
C GLN A 174 18.24 -7.02 21.88
N ALA A 175 19.28 -7.85 21.87
CA ALA A 175 20.13 -8.08 23.04
C ALA A 175 20.91 -6.82 23.44
N LEU A 176 21.45 -6.07 22.47
CA LEU A 176 22.10 -4.78 22.71
C LEU A 176 21.12 -3.74 23.29
N SER A 177 19.88 -3.71 22.78
CA SER A 177 18.85 -2.82 23.31
C SER A 177 18.40 -3.22 24.71
N ALA A 178 18.37 -4.52 25.02
CA ALA A 178 18.07 -5.01 26.36
C ALA A 178 19.19 -4.64 27.34
N LEU A 179 20.46 -4.84 26.96
CA LEU A 179 21.63 -4.44 27.75
C LEU A 179 21.66 -2.93 28.01
N LYS A 180 21.32 -2.11 27.00
CA LYS A 180 21.15 -0.68 27.22
C LYS A 180 20.04 -0.38 28.24
N ALA A 181 18.90 -1.07 28.17
CA ALA A 181 17.80 -0.87 29.10
C ALA A 181 18.13 -1.30 30.53
N THR A 182 18.93 -2.35 30.71
CA THR A 182 19.43 -2.76 32.04
C THR A 182 20.37 -1.69 32.62
N LEU A 183 21.31 -1.18 31.83
CA LEU A 183 22.23 -0.11 32.24
C LEU A 183 21.53 1.21 32.58
N GLU A 184 20.43 1.54 31.89
CA GLU A 184 19.62 2.73 32.19
C GLU A 184 18.64 2.53 33.36
N GLY A 185 18.61 1.34 34.00
CA GLY A 185 17.67 1.03 35.08
C GLY A 185 16.20 1.00 34.64
N LYS A 186 15.94 0.77 33.35
CA LYS A 186 14.59 0.73 32.74
C LYS A 186 14.11 -0.70 32.46
N GLU A 187 14.58 -1.66 33.26
CA GLU A 187 14.17 -3.05 33.14
C GLU A 187 12.64 -3.16 33.30
N GLY A 188 11.98 -3.83 32.35
CA GLY A 188 10.53 -4.01 32.37
C GLY A 188 9.70 -2.92 31.67
N SER A 189 10.30 -1.81 31.23
CA SER A 189 9.63 -0.87 30.33
C SER A 189 9.59 -1.44 28.90
N ARG A 190 8.72 -2.43 28.67
CA ARG A 190 8.31 -2.73 27.29
C ARG A 190 7.59 -1.48 26.79
N ALA A 191 8.30 -0.67 26.01
CA ALA A 191 7.73 0.46 25.32
C ALA A 191 6.44 -0.01 24.63
N PHE A 192 5.33 0.65 24.91
CA PHE A 192 4.07 0.39 24.24
C PHE A 192 4.30 0.53 22.73
N VAL A 193 4.34 -0.61 22.03
CA VAL A 193 4.48 -0.63 20.57
C VAL A 193 3.09 -0.43 19.99
N VAL A 194 2.79 0.81 19.59
CA VAL A 194 1.64 1.08 18.72
C VAL A 194 1.86 0.25 17.45
N LYS A 195 1.06 -0.81 17.27
CA LYS A 195 1.12 -1.65 16.07
C LYS A 195 0.84 -0.75 14.87
N THR A 196 1.88 -0.54 14.08
CA THR A 196 1.80 0.25 12.85
C THR A 196 0.91 -0.47 11.84
N THR A 197 0.30 0.31 10.95
CA THR A 197 -0.56 -0.16 9.86
C THR A 197 0.03 -1.39 9.18
N THR A 198 -0.69 -2.51 9.24
CA THR A 198 -0.36 -3.72 8.49
C THR A 198 -0.70 -3.50 7.02
N TYR A 199 0.29 -3.70 6.14
CA TYR A 199 0.07 -3.61 4.70
C TYR A 199 -0.39 -4.95 4.16
N THR A 200 -1.49 -4.95 3.43
CA THR A 200 -1.93 -6.08 2.60
C THR A 200 -1.25 -6.03 1.23
N ALA A 201 -1.31 -7.12 0.46
CA ALA A 201 -0.79 -7.14 -0.91
C ALA A 201 -1.44 -6.06 -1.79
N SER A 202 -2.76 -5.88 -1.64
CA SER A 202 -3.51 -4.83 -2.34
C SER A 202 -3.02 -3.42 -2.00
N ASP A 203 -2.74 -3.13 -0.72
CA ASP A 203 -2.24 -1.82 -0.29
C ASP A 203 -0.88 -1.52 -0.93
N VAL A 204 0.03 -2.50 -0.92
CA VAL A 204 1.36 -2.37 -1.53
C VAL A 204 1.26 -2.18 -3.04
N PHE A 205 0.44 -2.98 -3.73
CA PHE A 205 0.26 -2.84 -5.17
C PHE A 205 -0.35 -1.51 -5.58
N LEU A 206 -1.29 -0.98 -4.80
CA LEU A 206 -1.85 0.34 -5.10
C LEU A 206 -0.79 1.45 -4.97
N LEU A 207 0.01 1.40 -3.90
CA LEU A 207 1.13 2.35 -3.72
C LEU A 207 2.15 2.24 -4.85
N GLU A 208 2.46 1.02 -5.28
CA GLU A 208 3.37 0.78 -6.39
C GLU A 208 2.78 1.23 -7.74
N LEU A 209 1.49 1.00 -8.01
CA LEU A 209 0.81 1.50 -9.21
C LEU A 209 0.82 3.02 -9.26
N GLU A 210 0.54 3.69 -8.15
CA GLU A 210 0.60 5.15 -8.04
C GLU A 210 2.00 5.67 -8.32
N ARG A 211 3.00 5.07 -7.67
CA ARG A 211 4.40 5.45 -7.87
C ARG A 211 4.83 5.21 -9.32
N HIS A 212 4.51 4.06 -9.88
CA HIS A 212 4.88 3.72 -11.26
C HIS A 212 4.11 4.52 -12.30
N SER A 213 2.91 5.01 -12.01
CA SER A 213 2.18 5.90 -12.93
C SER A 213 2.92 7.21 -13.26
N THR A 214 3.91 7.59 -12.45
CA THR A 214 4.79 8.73 -12.74
C THR A 214 5.79 8.46 -13.88
N TYR A 215 6.18 7.20 -14.10
CA TYR A 215 7.08 6.77 -15.18
C TYR A 215 6.32 6.15 -16.35
N ARG A 216 5.18 5.52 -16.05
CA ARG A 216 4.30 4.80 -16.98
C ARG A 216 2.87 5.34 -16.86
N PRO A 217 2.55 6.47 -17.51
CA PRO A 217 1.26 7.16 -17.36
C PRO A 217 0.05 6.29 -17.70
N GLU A 218 0.22 5.27 -18.54
CA GLU A 218 -0.85 4.31 -18.87
C GLU A 218 -1.38 3.56 -17.63
N LEU A 219 -0.55 3.38 -16.60
CA LEU A 219 -0.95 2.73 -15.34
C LEU A 219 -1.95 3.57 -14.52
N ALA A 220 -2.05 4.88 -14.79
CA ALA A 220 -3.00 5.75 -14.11
C ALA A 220 -4.45 5.30 -14.33
N VAL A 221 -4.75 4.63 -15.46
CA VAL A 221 -6.07 4.05 -15.73
C VAL A 221 -6.41 2.98 -14.69
N VAL A 222 -5.46 2.06 -14.41
CA VAL A 222 -5.63 1.00 -13.42
C VAL A 222 -5.84 1.58 -12.02
N VAL A 223 -5.02 2.57 -11.64
CA VAL A 223 -5.18 3.30 -10.35
C VAL A 223 -6.56 3.93 -10.26
N SER A 224 -7.03 4.58 -11.34
CA SER A 224 -8.33 5.26 -11.36
C SER A 224 -9.49 4.29 -11.15
N ILE A 225 -9.41 3.08 -11.73
CA ILE A 225 -10.43 2.04 -11.57
C ILE A 225 -10.46 1.57 -10.12
N LEU A 226 -9.32 1.19 -9.56
CA LEU A 226 -9.23 0.65 -8.21
C LEU A 226 -9.63 1.68 -7.13
N ARG A 227 -9.21 2.95 -7.26
CA ARG A 227 -9.48 3.99 -6.25
C ARG A 227 -10.77 4.77 -6.46
N LYS A 228 -11.10 5.17 -7.70
CA LYS A 228 -12.19 6.14 -7.92
C LYS A 228 -13.52 5.47 -8.23
N ARG A 229 -13.51 4.36 -8.99
CA ARG A 229 -14.74 3.68 -9.39
C ARG A 229 -15.29 2.77 -8.31
N VAL A 230 -14.42 2.12 -7.53
CA VAL A 230 -14.85 1.11 -6.55
C VAL A 230 -14.94 1.65 -5.12
N ALA A 231 -14.10 2.62 -4.72
CA ALA A 231 -14.12 3.14 -3.36
C ALA A 231 -15.47 3.70 -2.86
N PRO A 232 -16.31 4.35 -3.71
CA PRO A 232 -17.64 4.80 -3.27
C PRO A 232 -18.60 3.67 -2.89
N PHE A 233 -18.36 2.46 -3.38
CA PHE A 233 -19.22 1.28 -3.16
C PHE A 233 -18.71 0.36 -2.05
N THR A 234 -17.50 0.58 -1.56
CA THR A 234 -16.94 -0.12 -0.40
C THR A 234 -17.24 0.67 0.87
N SER A 235 -17.92 0.06 1.85
CA SER A 235 -18.32 0.65 3.14
C SER A 235 -17.29 1.62 3.72
N GLN A 236 -17.78 2.81 4.14
CA GLN A 236 -17.02 3.96 4.63
C GLN A 236 -16.07 3.68 5.82
N HIS A 237 -16.18 2.50 6.47
CA HIS A 237 -15.35 2.13 7.62
C HIS A 237 -14.30 1.04 7.34
N LEU A 238 -14.31 0.39 6.16
CA LEU A 238 -13.45 -0.76 5.83
C LEU A 238 -12.82 -0.67 4.42
N SER A 239 -12.72 0.55 3.85
CA SER A 239 -12.34 0.86 2.45
C SER A 239 -10.91 0.50 2.01
N ARG A 240 -10.45 -0.71 2.31
CA ARG A 240 -9.25 -1.29 1.72
C ARG A 240 -9.64 -2.01 0.44
N ILE A 241 -8.95 -1.68 -0.65
CA ILE A 241 -9.02 -2.44 -1.88
C ILE A 241 -8.64 -3.90 -1.54
N ASN A 242 -9.51 -4.84 -1.88
CA ASN A 242 -9.26 -6.26 -1.66
C ASN A 242 -9.19 -6.99 -3.00
N LEU A 243 -7.97 -7.28 -3.44
CA LEU A 243 -7.70 -8.03 -4.65
C LEU A 243 -7.64 -9.52 -4.32
N ASN A 244 -8.35 -10.35 -5.08
CA ASN A 244 -8.21 -11.80 -5.04
C ASN A 244 -6.88 -12.25 -5.69
N ALA A 245 -6.57 -13.55 -5.65
CA ALA A 245 -5.29 -14.05 -6.17
C ALA A 245 -5.06 -13.77 -7.67
N GLN A 246 -6.10 -13.89 -8.49
CA GLN A 246 -6.03 -13.64 -9.93
C GLN A 246 -5.81 -12.16 -10.23
N GLU A 247 -6.52 -11.28 -9.53
CA GLU A 247 -6.38 -9.82 -9.63
C GLU A 247 -5.00 -9.37 -9.16
N GLN A 248 -4.48 -9.94 -8.05
CA GLN A 248 -3.12 -9.69 -7.57
C GLN A 248 -2.07 -10.09 -8.60
N GLN A 249 -2.20 -11.26 -9.21
CA GLN A 249 -1.30 -11.72 -10.27
C GLN A 249 -1.33 -10.78 -11.49
N ALA A 250 -2.53 -10.39 -11.94
CA ALA A 250 -2.66 -9.53 -13.11
C ALA A 250 -2.09 -8.11 -12.85
N VAL A 251 -2.33 -7.53 -11.67
CA VAL A 251 -1.72 -6.26 -11.27
C VAL A 251 -0.20 -6.39 -11.18
N PHE A 252 0.30 -7.49 -10.62
CA PHE A 252 1.73 -7.78 -10.57
C PHE A 252 2.33 -7.83 -11.99
N ASP A 253 1.72 -8.55 -12.92
CA ASP A 253 2.25 -8.69 -14.27
C ASP A 253 2.26 -7.36 -15.04
N VAL A 254 1.25 -6.52 -14.87
CA VAL A 254 1.21 -5.16 -15.45
C VAL A 254 2.29 -4.26 -14.87
N LEU A 255 2.51 -4.30 -13.55
CA LEU A 255 3.63 -3.60 -12.91
C LEU A 255 5.00 -4.06 -13.47
N HIS A 256 5.11 -5.32 -13.92
CA HIS A 256 6.31 -5.91 -14.53
C HIS A 256 6.35 -5.79 -16.06
N GLY A 257 5.51 -4.94 -16.64
CA GLY A 257 5.61 -4.54 -18.04
C GLY A 257 4.62 -5.21 -18.98
N GLN A 258 3.64 -5.98 -18.49
CA GLN A 258 2.51 -6.33 -19.34
C GLN A 258 1.74 -5.07 -19.77
N PRO A 259 1.20 -5.06 -21.01
CA PRO A 259 0.33 -4.00 -21.48
C PRO A 259 -0.94 -3.90 -20.61
N VAL A 260 -1.47 -2.68 -20.46
CA VAL A 260 -2.68 -2.43 -19.64
C VAL A 260 -3.91 -3.12 -20.25
N GLU A 261 -3.91 -3.34 -21.56
CA GLU A 261 -4.93 -4.07 -22.29
C GLU A 261 -5.04 -5.52 -21.78
N ALA A 262 -3.94 -6.12 -21.30
CA ALA A 262 -3.94 -7.51 -20.82
C ALA A 262 -4.70 -7.69 -19.48
N ILE A 263 -4.84 -6.63 -18.68
CA ILE A 263 -5.57 -6.69 -17.40
C ILE A 263 -7.05 -6.32 -17.53
N GLN A 264 -7.48 -5.79 -18.69
CA GLN A 264 -8.81 -5.18 -18.83
C GLN A 264 -9.95 -6.13 -18.42
N ASN A 265 -9.92 -7.39 -18.88
CA ASN A 265 -10.94 -8.38 -18.53
C ASN A 265 -11.02 -8.63 -17.01
N VAL A 266 -9.87 -8.64 -16.33
CA VAL A 266 -9.80 -8.84 -14.87
C VAL A 266 -10.30 -7.59 -14.14
N LEU A 267 -10.05 -6.39 -14.66
CA LEU A 267 -10.59 -5.15 -14.11
C LEU A 267 -12.10 -5.05 -14.32
N ASP A 268 -12.64 -5.50 -15.44
CA ASP A 268 -14.07 -5.49 -15.71
C ASP A 268 -14.82 -6.42 -14.75
N GLU A 269 -14.26 -7.60 -14.48
CA GLU A 269 -14.77 -8.52 -13.46
C GLU A 269 -14.66 -7.92 -12.05
N TYR A 270 -13.52 -7.29 -11.72
CA TYR A 270 -13.33 -6.60 -10.45
C TYR A 270 -14.36 -5.48 -10.24
N ILE A 271 -14.60 -4.64 -11.26
CA ILE A 271 -15.63 -3.60 -11.23
C ILE A 271 -16.99 -4.24 -11.01
N ALA A 272 -17.37 -5.23 -11.83
CA ALA A 272 -18.66 -5.89 -11.72
C ALA A 272 -18.89 -6.45 -10.30
N ARG A 273 -17.88 -7.07 -9.69
CA ARG A 273 -17.94 -7.64 -8.33
C ARG A 273 -18.16 -6.60 -7.23
N HIS A 274 -17.70 -5.35 -7.41
CA HIS A 274 -17.79 -4.32 -6.37
C HIS A 274 -18.82 -3.23 -6.63
N THR A 275 -19.32 -3.08 -7.85
CA THR A 275 -20.31 -2.06 -8.19
C THR A 275 -21.70 -2.63 -8.45
N SER A 276 -21.86 -3.95 -8.54
CA SER A 276 -23.19 -4.57 -8.62
C SER A 276 -23.78 -4.77 -7.24
N VAL A 277 -25.03 -4.34 -7.06
CA VAL A 277 -25.82 -4.63 -5.87
C VAL A 277 -26.20 -6.11 -5.94
N MET A 278 -25.94 -6.84 -4.87
CA MET A 278 -26.29 -8.26 -4.72
C MET A 278 -27.52 -8.34 -3.80
N ASP A 279 -28.55 -9.08 -4.20
CA ASP A 279 -29.69 -9.44 -3.35
C ASP A 279 -29.73 -10.96 -3.21
N HIS A 280 -29.73 -11.46 -1.98
CA HIS A 280 -29.73 -12.91 -1.69
C HIS A 280 -28.68 -13.76 -2.42
N GLY A 281 -27.51 -13.18 -2.75
CA GLY A 281 -26.44 -13.88 -3.47
C GLY A 281 -26.65 -13.96 -4.98
N GLU A 282 -27.76 -13.41 -5.49
CA GLU A 282 -28.02 -13.24 -6.90
C GLU A 282 -27.78 -11.78 -7.32
N ARG A 283 -27.28 -11.62 -8.55
CA ARG A 283 -26.94 -10.32 -9.11
C ARG A 283 -28.24 -9.57 -9.45
N ILE A 284 -28.46 -8.40 -8.85
CA ILE A 284 -29.56 -7.52 -9.27
C ILE A 284 -29.18 -6.96 -10.66
N PRO A 285 -29.98 -7.21 -11.72
CA PRO A 285 -29.77 -6.57 -13.00
C PRO A 285 -29.89 -5.05 -12.85
N ALA A 286 -29.14 -4.29 -13.67
CA ALA A 286 -29.25 -2.83 -13.68
C ALA A 286 -30.73 -2.42 -13.83
N TYR A 287 -31.24 -1.64 -12.89
CA TYR A 287 -32.63 -1.20 -12.88
C TYR A 287 -32.96 -0.56 -14.24
N ALA A 288 -33.88 -1.16 -14.99
CA ALA A 288 -34.40 -0.54 -16.19
C ALA A 288 -35.09 0.76 -15.74
N PRO A 289 -34.70 1.95 -16.27
CA PRO A 289 -35.34 3.19 -15.87
C PRO A 289 -36.85 3.05 -16.07
N ILE A 290 -37.66 3.40 -15.05
CA ILE A 290 -39.11 3.43 -15.20
C ILE A 290 -39.40 4.44 -16.31
N VAL A 291 -39.73 3.93 -17.50
CA VAL A 291 -40.27 4.75 -18.57
C VAL A 291 -41.71 5.03 -18.17
N PHE A 292 -41.94 6.21 -17.58
CA PHE A 292 -43.29 6.73 -17.45
C PHE A 292 -43.80 7.01 -18.86
N ASN A 293 -44.49 6.03 -19.46
CA ASN A 293 -45.31 6.28 -20.63
C ASN A 293 -46.51 7.13 -20.17
N VAL A 294 -46.28 8.43 -20.08
CA VAL A 294 -47.34 9.42 -19.97
C VAL A 294 -48.09 9.38 -21.29
N VAL A 295 -49.06 8.48 -21.40
CA VAL A 295 -50.07 8.56 -22.45
C VAL A 295 -50.83 9.85 -22.17
N SER A 296 -50.45 10.92 -22.86
CA SER A 296 -51.23 12.13 -22.89
C SER A 296 -52.56 11.77 -23.54
N ARG A 297 -53.56 11.38 -22.74
CA ARG A 297 -54.95 11.39 -23.17
C ARG A 297 -55.23 12.84 -23.57
N ARG A 298 -55.28 13.11 -24.88
CA ARG A 298 -55.81 14.36 -25.41
C ARG A 298 -57.19 14.54 -24.79
N ARG A 299 -57.29 15.43 -23.80
CA ARG A 299 -58.59 15.92 -23.33
C ARG A 299 -59.26 16.61 -24.51
N PRO A 300 -60.53 16.31 -24.84
CA PRO A 300 -61.27 17.11 -25.80
C PRO A 300 -61.35 18.55 -25.30
N ALA A 301 -61.28 19.49 -26.24
CA ALA A 301 -61.13 20.93 -25.99
C ALA A 301 -62.09 21.44 -24.90
N ALA A 302 -61.52 22.02 -23.84
CA ALA A 302 -62.28 22.67 -22.80
C ALA A 302 -62.85 24.00 -23.32
N LYS A 303 -64.13 24.25 -23.00
CA LYS A 303 -64.82 25.54 -23.16
C LYS A 303 -64.09 26.65 -22.38
N PRO A 304 -64.24 27.93 -22.80
CA PRO A 304 -63.45 29.03 -22.24
C PRO A 304 -63.68 29.21 -20.72
N VAL A 305 -62.58 29.46 -20.02
CA VAL A 305 -62.51 29.66 -18.58
C VAL A 305 -63.14 30.99 -18.20
N VAL A 306 -64.21 30.96 -17.40
CA VAL A 306 -64.66 32.11 -16.62
C VAL A 306 -63.75 32.20 -15.38
N VAL A 307 -62.97 33.27 -15.30
CA VAL A 307 -62.13 33.55 -14.12
C VAL A 307 -63.04 34.06 -13.00
N ALA A 308 -63.40 33.16 -12.07
CA ALA A 308 -63.93 33.55 -10.77
C ALA A 308 -62.75 33.71 -9.81
N LEU A 309 -62.35 34.96 -9.54
CA LEU A 309 -61.46 35.31 -8.45
C LEU A 309 -62.14 34.97 -7.12
N LYS A 310 -61.88 33.78 -6.57
CA LYS A 310 -62.10 33.52 -5.15
C LYS A 310 -60.93 34.06 -4.36
N THR A 311 -61.19 35.11 -3.60
CA THR A 311 -60.33 35.63 -2.54
C THR A 311 -60.00 34.51 -1.55
N PHE A 312 -58.71 34.22 -1.37
CA PHE A 312 -58.25 33.32 -0.32
C PHE A 312 -58.42 34.00 1.04
N ARG A 313 -59.19 33.38 1.94
CA ARG A 313 -59.15 33.68 3.38
C ARG A 313 -58.00 32.91 4.01
N SER A 314 -57.42 33.45 5.08
CA SER A 314 -56.25 32.86 5.72
C SER A 314 -56.66 31.63 6.55
N PHE A 315 -55.71 30.70 6.72
CA PHE A 315 -55.85 29.43 7.46
C PHE A 315 -56.42 29.58 8.88
N ALA A 316 -56.36 30.77 9.48
CA ALA A 316 -56.92 31.03 10.79
C ALA A 316 -58.46 31.14 10.81
N ASP A 317 -59.11 31.38 9.66
CA ASP A 317 -60.59 31.50 9.56
C ASP A 317 -61.31 30.15 9.37
N GLU A 318 -60.58 29.05 9.14
CA GLU A 318 -61.16 27.70 8.94
C GLU A 318 -61.23 26.86 10.24
N LEU A 319 -60.85 27.42 11.39
CA LEU A 319 -60.82 26.69 12.67
C LEU A 319 -62.11 26.78 13.51
N ASP A 320 -63.09 27.60 13.10
CA ASP A 320 -64.34 27.82 13.85
C ASP A 320 -65.61 27.24 13.17
N GLU A 321 -65.50 26.51 12.05
CA GLU A 321 -66.65 25.79 11.48
C GLU A 321 -66.83 24.41 12.12
N HIS A 322 -68.05 24.17 12.60
CA HIS A 322 -68.47 23.08 13.48
C HIS A 322 -67.98 21.67 13.08
N VAL A 323 -67.39 20.98 14.06
CA VAL A 323 -67.10 19.54 14.01
C VAL A 323 -68.39 18.76 14.26
N ASP A 324 -69.00 18.20 13.22
CA ASP A 324 -70.00 17.14 13.37
C ASP A 324 -69.30 15.85 13.84
N TYR A 325 -69.50 15.50 15.11
CA TYR A 325 -69.01 14.26 15.72
C TYR A 325 -69.68 13.04 15.07
N THR A 326 -68.97 12.39 14.16
CA THR A 326 -69.24 10.99 13.77
C THR A 326 -68.17 10.10 14.41
N PRO A 327 -68.53 9.16 15.32
CA PRO A 327 -67.55 8.27 15.92
C PRO A 327 -67.02 7.28 14.88
N LEU A 328 -65.71 7.28 14.68
CA LEU A 328 -65.01 6.29 13.87
C LEU A 328 -65.09 4.91 14.55
N PRO A 329 -65.37 3.82 13.81
CA PRO A 329 -65.39 2.48 14.37
C PRO A 329 -63.98 2.06 14.82
N VAL A 330 -63.90 1.63 16.08
CA VAL A 330 -62.69 1.11 16.72
C VAL A 330 -62.19 -0.13 15.97
N LEU A 331 -61.02 -0.02 15.34
CA LEU A 331 -60.27 -1.15 14.81
C LEU A 331 -59.81 -2.01 16.00
N GLN A 332 -60.37 -3.22 16.07
CA GLN A 332 -60.06 -4.22 17.08
C GLN A 332 -58.55 -4.54 17.06
N VAL A 333 -57.91 -4.35 18.22
CA VAL A 333 -56.53 -4.75 18.47
C VAL A 333 -56.48 -6.27 18.49
N HIS A 334 -55.96 -6.89 17.43
CA HIS A 334 -55.50 -8.27 17.52
C HIS A 334 -54.24 -8.30 18.39
N THR A 335 -54.38 -8.75 19.64
CA THR A 335 -53.26 -9.18 20.48
C THR A 335 -52.67 -10.46 19.88
N ALA A 336 -51.65 -10.31 19.03
CA ALA A 336 -50.74 -11.41 18.73
C ALA A 336 -49.62 -11.40 19.78
N THR A 337 -49.66 -12.37 20.68
CA THR A 337 -48.58 -12.71 21.61
C THR A 337 -47.39 -13.22 20.79
N TYR A 338 -46.30 -12.46 20.76
CA TYR A 338 -45.01 -12.96 20.27
C TYR A 338 -44.27 -13.61 21.43
N GLU A 339 -44.18 -14.94 21.44
CA GLU A 339 -43.16 -15.65 22.20
C GLU A 339 -41.80 -15.36 21.55
N ALA A 340 -40.92 -14.67 22.27
CA ALA A 340 -39.56 -14.43 21.85
C ALA A 340 -38.66 -15.53 22.43
N ASP A 341 -38.09 -16.36 21.56
CA ASP A 341 -37.00 -17.25 21.95
C ASP A 341 -35.77 -16.42 22.37
N PRO A 342 -35.07 -16.79 23.47
CA PRO A 342 -33.93 -16.02 23.95
C PRO A 342 -32.72 -16.14 23.01
N LEU A 343 -32.11 -14.99 22.72
CA LEU A 343 -30.91 -14.86 21.87
C LEU A 343 -29.70 -15.61 22.47
N PRO A 344 -28.84 -16.25 21.65
CA PRO A 344 -27.92 -17.29 22.10
C PRO A 344 -26.54 -16.77 22.54
N TRP A 345 -26.47 -15.73 23.39
CA TRP A 345 -25.18 -15.31 23.98
C TRP A 345 -25.31 -14.88 25.45
N GLY A 346 -25.99 -15.71 26.25
CA GLY A 346 -26.06 -15.57 27.69
C GLY A 346 -25.69 -16.86 28.41
N ARG A 347 -24.40 -17.22 28.42
CA ARG A 347 -23.63 -17.68 29.60
C ARG A 347 -22.18 -17.95 29.25
#